data_AF-F6DK73-F1
#
_entry.id   AF-F6DK73-F1
#
_cell.length_a   1.000
_cell.length_b   1.000
_cell.length_c   1.000
_cell.angle_alpha   90.00
_cell.angle_beta   90.00
_cell.angle_gamma   90.00
#
_symmetry.space_group_name_H-M   'P 1'
#
loop_
_entity.id
_entity.type
_entity.pdbx_description
1 polymer ?
#
loop_
_entity_poly.entity_id
_entity_poly.type
_entity_poly.pdbx_seq_one_letter_code
_entity_poly.pdbx_strand_id
1 'polypeptide(L)'
;MNAGIKNSKEKMKSRAKKEKKPTPMDLLKLEIAEELGLAEKVRREGWGGLTSIESGRIGGIITQRAKKGLIDLDALRQGIK
;
A
#
# COMPACT_ATOMS: atom_id res chain seq x y z
N MET A 1 16.91 1.57 -38.13
CA MET A 1 17.17 2.37 -36.90
C MET A 1 16.23 1.87 -35.81
N ASN A 2 16.72 1.80 -34.57
CA ASN A 2 16.31 0.88 -33.50
C ASN A 2 14.82 0.74 -33.17
N ALA A 3 14.47 -0.47 -32.77
CA ALA A 3 13.17 -0.95 -32.30
C ALA A 3 12.82 -0.49 -30.87
N GLY A 4 11.51 -0.31 -30.61
CA GLY A 4 10.91 -0.27 -29.26
C GLY A 4 11.19 1.03 -28.50
N ILE A 5 10.21 1.69 -27.89
CA ILE A 5 9.42 1.18 -26.77
C ILE A 5 8.05 1.85 -26.80
N LYS A 6 7.03 1.00 -26.92
CA LYS A 6 5.63 1.32 -26.64
C LYS A 6 5.49 1.45 -25.13
N ASN A 7 4.98 2.58 -24.62
CA ASN A 7 4.46 2.62 -23.25
C ASN A 7 3.03 3.17 -23.22
N SER A 8 2.15 2.45 -23.92
CA SER A 8 0.73 2.39 -23.59
C SER A 8 0.59 1.84 -22.17
N LYS A 9 0.21 2.68 -21.21
CA LYS A 9 -0.46 2.23 -19.97
C LYS A 9 -1.28 3.36 -19.35
N GLU A 10 -2.10 3.96 -20.20
CA GLU A 10 -3.38 4.53 -19.78
C GLU A 10 -4.27 3.34 -19.39
N LYS A 11 -4.20 2.90 -18.13
CA LYS A 11 -5.14 1.92 -17.58
C LYS A 11 -5.94 2.57 -16.47
N MET A 12 -6.96 3.31 -16.91
CA MET A 12 -8.22 3.46 -16.22
C MET A 12 -8.71 2.09 -15.72
N LYS A 13 -8.64 1.85 -14.41
CA LYS A 13 -9.44 0.83 -13.71
C LYS A 13 -9.76 1.32 -12.30
N SER A 14 -10.68 2.26 -12.22
CA SER A 14 -11.60 2.43 -11.10
C SER A 14 -12.36 1.11 -10.89
N ARG A 15 -11.83 0.22 -10.06
CA ARG A 15 -12.63 -0.83 -9.42
C ARG A 15 -12.80 -0.43 -7.97
N ALA A 16 -13.79 0.45 -7.76
CA ALA A 16 -14.49 0.57 -6.49
C ALA A 16 -14.83 -0.85 -6.03
N LYS A 17 -14.17 -1.33 -4.97
CA LYS A 17 -14.41 -2.68 -4.47
C LYS A 17 -14.64 -2.63 -2.97
N LYS A 18 -15.94 -2.55 -2.66
CA LYS A 18 -16.65 -2.96 -1.44
C LYS A 18 -16.19 -2.27 -0.16
N GLU A 19 -17.13 -1.59 0.47
CA GLU A 19 -17.10 -1.11 1.85
C GLU A 19 -16.81 -2.27 2.82
N LYS A 20 -15.54 -2.66 2.93
CA LYS A 20 -15.05 -3.32 4.12
C LYS A 20 -14.47 -2.20 4.98
N LYS A 21 -14.95 -2.09 6.22
CA LYS A 21 -14.38 -1.17 7.19
C LYS A 21 -12.86 -1.38 7.17
N PRO A 22 -12.06 -0.34 6.90
CA PRO A 22 -10.62 -0.49 6.82
C PRO A 22 -10.13 -1.08 8.14
N THR A 23 -9.34 -2.15 8.06
CA THR A 23 -8.75 -2.72 9.27
C THR A 23 -7.76 -1.71 9.86
N PRO A 24 -7.49 -1.77 11.18
CA PRO A 24 -6.43 -0.96 11.78
C PRO A 24 -5.08 -1.09 11.05
N MET A 25 -4.78 -2.28 10.52
CA MET A 25 -3.61 -2.56 9.70
C MET A 25 -3.63 -1.81 8.35
N ASP A 26 -4.80 -1.65 7.72
CA ASP A 26 -4.91 -0.89 6.47
C ASP A 26 -4.77 0.61 6.69
N LEU A 27 -5.28 1.12 7.81
CA LEU A 27 -5.08 2.52 8.22
C LEU A 27 -3.60 2.82 8.46
N LEU A 28 -2.90 1.95 9.19
CA LEU A 28 -1.46 2.11 9.43
C LEU A 28 -0.65 2.10 8.13
N LYS A 29 -0.97 1.20 7.19
CA LYS A 29 -0.29 1.18 5.88
C LYS A 29 -0.53 2.50 5.13
N LEU A 30 -1.74 3.05 5.17
CA LEU A 30 -2.07 4.32 4.53
C LEU A 30 -1.28 5.47 5.16
N GLU A 31 -1.20 5.54 6.49
CA GLU A 31 -0.42 6.55 7.21
C GLU A 31 1.06 6.50 6.80
N ILE A 32 1.66 5.31 6.76
CA ILE A 32 3.05 5.14 6.31
C ILE A 32 3.19 5.47 4.82
N ALA A 33 2.20 5.16 3.99
CA ALA A 33 2.19 5.57 2.59
C ALA A 33 2.13 7.11 2.48
N GLU A 34 1.41 7.80 3.36
CA GLU A 34 1.36 9.27 3.42
C GLU A 34 2.72 9.85 3.82
N GLU A 35 3.36 9.30 4.85
CA GLU A 35 4.72 9.68 5.25
C GLU A 35 5.74 9.51 4.12
N LEU A 36 5.59 8.46 3.31
CA LEU A 36 6.47 8.19 2.17
C LEU A 36 6.07 8.95 0.89
N GLY A 37 5.00 9.75 0.90
CA GLY A 37 4.48 10.44 -0.29
C GLY A 37 3.85 9.51 -1.34
N LEU A 38 3.60 8.24 -0.98
CA LEU A 38 3.02 7.21 -1.86
C LEU A 38 1.49 7.15 -1.79
N ALA A 39 0.87 7.82 -0.82
CA ALA A 39 -0.57 7.76 -0.61
C ALA A 39 -1.38 8.25 -1.82
N GLU A 40 -0.91 9.27 -2.54
CA GLU A 40 -1.59 9.72 -3.75
C GLU A 40 -1.62 8.62 -4.82
N LYS A 41 -0.49 7.91 -4.97
CA LYS A 41 -0.36 6.77 -5.88
C LYS A 41 -1.26 5.60 -5.43
N VAL A 42 -1.34 5.31 -4.14
CA VAL A 42 -2.25 4.30 -3.59
C VAL A 42 -3.71 4.69 -3.81
N ARG A 43 -4.08 5.97 -3.64
CA ARG A 43 -5.44 6.45 -3.90
C ARG A 43 -5.81 6.35 -5.38
N ARG A 44 -4.87 6.66 -6.28
CA ARG A 44 -5.09 6.69 -7.73
C ARG A 44 -5.03 5.31 -8.38
N GLU A 45 -4.03 4.51 -8.03
CA GLU A 45 -3.69 3.24 -8.69
C GLU A 45 -3.98 2.01 -7.79
N GLY A 46 -4.32 2.23 -6.53
CA GLY A 46 -4.46 1.16 -5.52
C GLY A 46 -3.12 0.64 -5.03
N TRP A 47 -3.19 -0.27 -4.05
CA TRP A 47 -2.00 -0.96 -3.54
C TRP A 47 -1.23 -1.74 -4.62
N GLY A 48 -1.92 -2.20 -5.66
CA GLY A 48 -1.32 -2.91 -6.80
C GLY A 48 -0.56 -2.00 -7.78
N GLY A 49 -0.69 -0.67 -7.65
CA GLY A 49 0.10 0.30 -8.43
C GLY A 49 1.48 0.59 -7.84
N LEU A 50 1.74 0.15 -6.60
CA LEU A 50 3.06 0.29 -5.98
C LEU A 50 4.06 -0.71 -6.58
N THR A 51 5.30 -0.28 -6.71
CA THR A 51 6.43 -1.16 -7.02
C THR A 51 6.76 -2.04 -5.82
N SER A 52 7.48 -3.15 -6.05
CA SER A 52 7.95 -4.04 -4.98
C SER A 52 8.81 -3.31 -3.94
N ILE A 53 9.55 -2.28 -4.35
CA ILE A 53 10.39 -1.47 -3.47
C ILE A 53 9.52 -0.57 -2.58
N GLU A 54 8.55 0.13 -3.16
CA GLU A 54 7.64 1.03 -2.43
C GLU A 54 6.80 0.27 -1.40
N SER A 55 6.13 -0.79 -1.85
CA SER A 55 5.32 -1.66 -0.97
C SER A 55 6.18 -2.38 0.08
N GLY A 56 7.40 -2.80 -0.28
CA GLY A 56 8.38 -3.39 0.64
C GLY A 56 8.85 -2.42 1.72
N ARG A 57 9.05 -1.13 1.38
CA ARG A 57 9.39 -0.08 2.37
C ARG A 57 8.26 0.10 3.40
N ILE A 58 7.01 0.18 2.95
CA ILE A 58 5.85 0.30 3.84
C ILE A 58 5.79 -0.90 4.81
N GLY A 59 5.86 -2.14 4.30
CA GLY A 59 5.86 -3.34 5.14
C GLY A 59 7.07 -3.44 6.08
N GLY A 60 8.24 -2.97 5.63
CA GLY A 60 9.46 -2.91 6.42
C GLY A 60 9.34 -1.94 7.60
N ILE A 61 8.75 -0.76 7.39
CA ILE A 61 8.50 0.23 8.46
C ILE A 61 7.54 -0.34 9.49
N ILE A 62 6.44 -0.98 9.05
CA ILE A 62 5.49 -1.64 9.96
C ILE A 62 6.22 -2.69 10.81
N THR A 63 7.00 -3.56 10.18
CA THR A 63 7.76 -4.60 10.90
C THR A 63 8.77 -4.00 11.88
N GLN A 64 9.44 -2.91 11.50
CA GLN A 64 10.36 -2.21 12.41
C GLN A 64 9.62 -1.58 13.59
N ARG A 65 8.49 -0.92 13.37
CA ARG A 65 7.66 -0.35 14.45
C ARG A 65 7.18 -1.45 15.39
N ALA A 66 6.77 -2.61 14.85
CA ALA A 66 6.34 -3.76 15.65
C ALA A 66 7.49 -4.33 16.50
N LYS A 67 8.67 -4.52 15.90
CA LYS A 67 9.88 -4.97 16.63
C LYS A 67 10.32 -4.01 17.73
N LYS A 68 10.11 -2.71 17.53
CA LYS A 68 10.40 -1.68 18.52
C LYS A 68 9.32 -1.57 19.61
N GLY A 69 8.26 -2.37 19.55
CA GLY A 69 7.13 -2.31 20.49
C GLY A 69 6.28 -1.04 20.34
N LEU A 70 6.41 -0.30 19.23
CA LEU A 70 5.62 0.90 18.97
C LEU A 70 4.21 0.59 18.48
N ILE A 71 4.03 -0.60 17.89
CA ILE A 71 2.73 -1.10 17.42
C ILE A 71 2.59 -2.58 17.78
N ASP A 72 1.37 -2.99 18.09
CA ASP A 72 1.02 -4.40 18.27
C ASP A 72 0.50 -4.96 16.94
N LEU A 73 1.37 -5.65 16.20
CA LEU A 73 1.02 -6.22 14.89
C LEU A 73 -0.07 -7.29 15.00
N ASP A 74 -0.10 -8.05 16.10
CA ASP A 74 -1.06 -9.11 16.31
C ASP A 74 -2.45 -8.55 16.60
N ALA A 75 -2.54 -7.48 17.40
CA ALA A 75 -3.78 -6.75 17.60
C ALA A 75 -4.33 -6.14 16.29
N LEU A 76 -3.46 -5.59 15.45
CA LEU A 76 -3.86 -5.01 14.15
C LEU A 76 -4.32 -6.06 13.14
N ARG A 77 -3.87 -7.32 13.28
CA ARG A 77 -4.28 -8.46 12.44
C ARG A 77 -5.60 -9.09 12.85
N GLN A 78 -6.06 -8.90 14.09
CA GLN A 78 -7.23 -9.59 14.67
C GLN A 78 -8.61 -9.20 14.07
N GLY A 79 -8.65 -8.47 12.96
CA GLY A 79 -9.90 -8.13 12.25
C GLY A 79 -10.43 -9.18 11.26
N ILE A 80 -9.91 -10.41 11.28
CA ILE A 80 -10.37 -11.51 10.44
C ILE A 80 -10.96 -12.59 11.36
N LYS A 81 -12.20 -12.39 11.79
CA LYS A 81 -13.03 -13.45 12.36
C LYS A 81 -14.38 -13.43 11.66
#